data_AF-A0A9D4PWY9-F1
#
_entry.id   AF-A0A9D4PWY9-F1
#
_cell.length_a   1.000
_cell.length_b   1.000
_cell.length_c   1.000
_cell.angle_alpha   90.00
_cell.angle_beta   90.00
_cell.angle_gamma   90.00
#
_symmetry.space_group_name_H-M   'P 1'
#
loop_
_entity.id
_entity.type
_entity.pdbx_description
1 polymer ?
#
loop_
_entity_poly.entity_id
_entity_poly.type
_entity_poly.pdbx_seq_one_letter_code
_entity_poly.pdbx_strand_id
1 'polypeptide(L)'
;MNGCSKVHLKPLQASNRAAGPVRNGDVGSVDVRLGMGRHAYFIRYLKQLKKNREEERELMKDVPGWEVGTYYGERLYKTISPDTHIDPFADEFFAHAEPKRAYDIWHYWDTNF
;
A
#
# COMPACT_ATOMS: atom_id res chain seq x y z
N MET A 1 2.52 50.36 26.04
CA MET A 1 2.29 48.96 26.45
C MET A 1 0.79 48.72 26.41
N ASN A 2 0.33 47.78 25.56
CA ASN A 2 -1.01 47.18 25.41
C ASN A 2 -1.02 46.56 23.98
N GLY A 3 -1.35 45.31 23.67
CA GLY A 3 -1.73 44.11 24.41
C GLY A 3 -1.69 42.94 23.40
N CYS A 4 -1.22 41.76 23.84
CA CYS A 4 -1.21 40.53 23.04
C CYS A 4 -2.03 39.48 23.79
N SER A 5 -3.26 39.23 23.34
CA SER A 5 -4.17 38.27 23.97
C SER A 5 -3.76 36.84 23.57
N LYS A 6 -3.27 36.06 24.54
CA LYS A 6 -3.01 34.63 24.38
C LYS A 6 -4.34 33.86 24.43
N VAL A 7 -4.64 33.11 23.38
CA VAL A 7 -5.78 32.17 23.33
C VAL A 7 -5.43 30.95 24.19
N HIS A 8 -6.24 30.68 25.21
CA HIS A 8 -6.09 29.54 26.12
C HIS A 8 -6.77 28.30 25.50
N LEU A 9 -5.98 27.34 25.01
CA LEU A 9 -6.47 26.03 24.55
C LEU A 9 -6.85 25.16 25.76
N LYS A 10 -8.12 24.76 25.85
CA LYS A 10 -8.57 23.77 26.85
C LYS A 10 -8.21 22.35 26.39
N PRO A 11 -7.76 21.45 27.29
CA PRO A 11 -7.47 20.07 26.94
C PRO A 11 -8.75 19.28 26.64
N LEU A 12 -8.68 18.44 25.61
CA LEU A 12 -9.75 17.55 25.17
C LEU A 12 -9.91 16.41 26.18
N GLN A 13 -11.02 16.37 26.92
CA GLN A 13 -11.36 15.25 27.81
C GLN A 13 -11.77 14.03 26.96
N ALA A 14 -11.07 12.90 27.12
CA ALA A 14 -11.43 11.64 26.49
C ALA A 14 -12.64 11.01 27.21
N SER A 15 -13.79 10.96 26.55
CA SER A 15 -14.96 10.25 27.07
C SER A 15 -14.94 8.78 26.63
N ASN A 16 -14.62 7.90 27.58
CA ASN A 16 -14.81 6.46 27.42
C ASN A 16 -16.32 6.14 27.51
N ARG A 17 -16.97 5.87 26.38
CA ARG A 17 -18.30 5.25 26.36
C ARG A 17 -18.16 3.81 25.86
N ALA A 18 -18.44 2.86 26.74
CA ALA A 18 -18.32 1.42 26.50
C ALA A 18 -19.18 0.96 25.31
N ALA A 19 -18.60 0.17 24.42
CA ALA A 19 -19.30 -0.52 23.35
C ALA A 19 -20.11 -1.70 23.93
N GLY A 20 -21.42 -1.72 23.69
CA GLY A 20 -22.28 -2.88 23.98
C GLY A 20 -22.04 -4.04 23.01
N PRO A 21 -22.54 -5.26 23.31
CA PRO A 21 -22.24 -6.43 22.50
C PRO A 21 -23.03 -6.42 21.18
N VAL A 22 -22.33 -6.65 20.07
CA VAL A 22 -22.88 -6.77 18.71
C VAL A 22 -23.60 -8.11 18.56
N ARG A 23 -24.84 -8.10 18.04
CA ARG A 23 -25.60 -9.31 17.72
C ARG A 23 -25.18 -9.84 16.35
N ASN A 24 -25.01 -11.16 16.23
CA ASN A 24 -24.71 -11.84 14.98
C ASN A 24 -25.91 -11.75 14.02
N GLY A 25 -25.78 -11.02 12.91
CA GLY A 25 -26.83 -10.94 11.89
C GLY A 25 -26.58 -9.98 10.73
N ASP A 26 -25.71 -8.98 10.86
CA ASP A 26 -25.55 -7.95 9.83
C ASP A 26 -24.44 -8.32 8.83
N VAL A 27 -24.79 -9.05 7.77
CA VAL A 27 -24.04 -9.04 6.50
C VAL A 27 -24.23 -7.67 5.83
N GLY A 28 -23.55 -6.66 6.37
CA GLY A 28 -23.53 -5.29 5.87
C GLY A 28 -22.40 -5.10 4.86
N SER A 29 -22.75 -4.53 3.71
CA SER A 29 -21.85 -3.90 2.74
C SER A 29 -20.60 -3.29 3.40
N VAL A 30 -19.42 -3.62 2.89
CA VAL A 30 -18.14 -3.08 3.36
C VAL A 30 -18.22 -1.55 3.36
N ASP A 31 -18.37 -0.96 4.55
CA ASP A 31 -18.46 0.49 4.74
C ASP A 31 -17.09 1.11 4.37
N VAL A 32 -17.04 1.76 3.22
CA VAL A 32 -15.90 2.56 2.73
C VAL A 32 -15.87 3.88 3.51
N ARG A 33 -15.72 3.79 4.84
CA ARG A 33 -15.45 4.93 5.71
C ARG A 33 -14.21 4.64 6.53
N LEU A 34 -13.07 4.69 5.87
CA LEU A 34 -11.78 4.58 6.53
C LEU A 34 -10.99 5.87 6.35
N GLY A 35 -10.64 6.44 7.50
CA GLY A 35 -10.15 7.81 7.66
C GLY A 35 -8.95 8.17 6.79
N MET A 36 -8.78 9.47 6.64
CA MET A 36 -7.82 10.18 5.77
C MET A 36 -6.34 9.75 5.90
N GLY A 37 -5.98 8.82 6.79
CA GLY A 37 -4.63 8.26 6.90
C GLY A 37 -4.29 7.12 5.93
N ARG A 38 -5.25 6.33 5.44
CA ARG A 38 -4.93 5.14 4.59
C ARG A 38 -4.78 5.44 3.10
N HIS A 39 -5.37 6.54 2.65
CA HIS A 39 -5.37 6.91 1.23
C HIS A 39 -3.98 7.30 0.73
N ALA A 40 -3.20 8.03 1.54
CA ALA A 40 -1.84 8.42 1.15
C ALA A 40 -0.92 7.19 0.98
N TYR A 41 -1.04 6.18 1.84
CA TYR A 41 -0.28 4.93 1.72
C TYR A 41 -0.68 4.14 0.48
N PHE A 42 -1.98 4.02 0.21
CA PHE A 42 -2.48 3.35 -0.98
C PHE A 42 -2.03 4.04 -2.27
N ILE A 43 -2.05 5.37 -2.31
CA ILE A 43 -1.55 6.14 -3.46
C ILE A 43 -0.04 5.93 -3.66
N ARG A 44 0.76 5.88 -2.58
CA ARG A 44 2.21 5.61 -2.70
C ARG A 44 2.49 4.20 -3.21
N TYR A 45 1.73 3.22 -2.73
CA TYR A 45 1.81 1.84 -3.18
C TYR A 45 1.56 1.73 -4.70
N LEU A 46 0.41 2.22 -5.18
CA LEU A 46 0.09 2.16 -6.61
C LEU A 46 1.08 2.94 -7.49
N LYS A 47 1.61 4.07 -6.99
CA LYS A 47 2.65 4.82 -7.69
C LYS A 47 3.92 4.01 -7.87
N GLN A 48 4.33 3.25 -6.86
CA GLN A 48 5.50 2.39 -6.96
C GLN A 48 5.28 1.27 -7.98
N LEU A 49 4.12 0.60 -7.96
CA LEU A 49 3.79 -0.43 -8.96
C LEU A 49 3.81 0.13 -10.39
N LYS A 50 3.23 1.33 -10.57
CA LYS A 50 3.24 2.00 -11.87
C LYS A 50 4.67 2.29 -12.33
N LYS A 51 5.53 2.78 -11.44
CA LYS A 51 6.95 3.03 -11.72
C LYS A 51 7.66 1.76 -12.17
N ASN A 52 7.51 0.65 -11.42
CA ASN A 52 8.14 -0.63 -11.78
C ASN A 52 7.70 -1.10 -13.18
N ARG A 53 6.40 -0.95 -13.50
CA ARG A 53 5.87 -1.30 -14.84
C ARG A 53 6.39 -0.40 -15.96
N GLU A 54 6.64 0.88 -15.68
CA GLU A 54 7.24 1.80 -16.65
C GLU A 54 8.72 1.48 -16.90
N GLU A 55 9.45 1.12 -15.84
CA GLU A 55 10.85 0.69 -15.94
C GLU A 55 10.99 -0.66 -16.65
N GLU A 56 10.08 -1.61 -16.40
CA GLU A 56 10.00 -2.87 -17.15
C GLU A 56 9.86 -2.61 -18.66
N ARG A 57 9.02 -1.65 -19.06
CA ARG A 57 8.85 -1.30 -20.48
C ARG A 57 10.15 -0.81 -21.10
N GLU A 58 10.89 0.04 -20.39
CA GLU A 58 12.15 0.58 -20.92
C GLU A 58 13.25 -0.49 -20.94
N LEU A 59 13.33 -1.31 -19.89
CA LEU A 59 14.32 -2.38 -19.76
C LEU A 59 14.11 -3.49 -20.80
N MET A 60 12.87 -3.86 -21.07
CA MET A 60 12.52 -5.02 -21.89
C MET A 60 12.17 -4.69 -23.35
N LYS A 61 12.30 -3.42 -23.76
CA LYS A 61 11.89 -2.94 -25.10
C LYS A 61 12.56 -3.69 -26.28
N ASP A 62 13.78 -4.17 -26.08
CA ASP A 62 14.58 -4.82 -27.11
C ASP A 62 14.52 -6.36 -27.03
N VAL A 63 13.69 -6.91 -26.14
CA VAL A 63 13.53 -8.36 -25.96
C VAL A 63 12.39 -8.87 -26.88
N PRO A 64 12.69 -9.72 -27.89
CA PRO A 64 11.68 -10.19 -28.83
C PRO A 64 10.56 -10.97 -28.13
N GLY A 65 9.30 -10.60 -28.43
CA GLY A 65 8.12 -11.26 -27.87
C GLY A 65 7.83 -10.90 -26.40
N TRP A 66 8.57 -9.96 -25.80
CA TRP A 66 8.25 -9.50 -24.45
C TRP A 66 7.04 -8.56 -24.47
N GLU A 67 6.07 -8.85 -23.60
CA GLU A 67 4.88 -8.02 -23.38
C GLU A 67 4.83 -7.57 -21.92
N VAL A 68 4.86 -6.26 -21.69
CA VAL A 68 4.97 -5.66 -20.35
C VAL A 68 3.82 -6.08 -19.43
N GLY A 69 4.17 -6.64 -18.26
CA GLY A 69 3.21 -7.17 -17.29
C GLY A 69 2.73 -8.59 -17.58
N THR A 70 3.42 -9.30 -18.47
CA THR A 70 3.16 -10.72 -18.78
C THR A 70 4.48 -11.48 -18.88
N TYR A 71 4.39 -12.80 -18.89
CA TYR A 71 5.50 -13.66 -19.28
C TYR A 71 5.35 -14.02 -20.76
N TYR A 72 6.00 -13.26 -21.65
CA TYR A 72 5.92 -13.45 -23.12
C TYR A 72 4.48 -13.56 -23.67
N GLY A 73 3.57 -12.70 -23.21
CA GLY A 73 2.16 -12.70 -23.58
C GLY A 73 1.27 -13.61 -22.73
N GLU A 74 1.85 -14.44 -21.86
CA GLU A 74 1.09 -15.28 -20.93
C GLU A 74 0.94 -14.65 -19.54
N ARG A 75 -0.25 -14.79 -18.94
CA ARG A 75 -0.46 -14.43 -17.53
C ARG A 75 0.23 -15.44 -16.62
N LEU A 76 0.96 -14.94 -15.62
CA LEU A 76 1.65 -15.78 -14.65
C LEU A 76 0.69 -16.60 -13.79
N TYR A 77 -0.39 -15.97 -13.31
CA TYR A 77 -1.42 -16.64 -12.53
C TYR A 77 -2.51 -17.22 -13.43
N LYS A 78 -2.58 -18.57 -13.49
CA LYS A 78 -3.53 -19.30 -14.36
C LYS A 78 -4.87 -19.61 -13.69
N THR A 79 -4.89 -19.70 -12.37
CA THR A 79 -6.05 -20.14 -11.57
C THR A 79 -6.81 -18.98 -10.91
N ILE A 80 -6.25 -17.77 -10.94
CA ILE A 80 -6.80 -16.59 -10.28
C ILE A 80 -7.64 -15.80 -11.29
N SER A 81 -8.76 -15.24 -10.83
CA SER A 81 -9.63 -14.41 -11.66
C SER A 81 -8.87 -13.16 -12.17
N PRO A 82 -9.09 -12.72 -13.42
CA PRO A 82 -8.45 -11.52 -13.96
C PRO A 82 -8.74 -10.23 -13.17
N ASP A 83 -9.87 -10.18 -12.46
CA ASP A 83 -10.29 -9.01 -11.68
C ASP A 83 -9.72 -9.00 -10.25
N THR A 84 -8.84 -9.97 -9.93
CA THR A 84 -8.22 -10.07 -8.62
C THR A 84 -6.82 -9.46 -8.64
N HIS A 85 -6.59 -8.48 -7.78
CA HIS A 85 -5.26 -7.92 -7.53
C HIS A 85 -4.52 -8.79 -6.53
N ILE A 86 -3.28 -9.16 -6.84
CA ILE A 86 -2.37 -9.86 -5.93
C ILE A 86 -1.27 -8.88 -5.55
N ASP A 87 -1.04 -8.73 -4.24
CA ASP A 87 0.05 -7.90 -3.76
C ASP A 87 1.40 -8.54 -4.13
N PRO A 88 2.35 -7.75 -4.66
CA PRO A 88 3.65 -8.25 -5.05
C PRO A 88 4.46 -8.65 -3.82
N PHE A 89 5.42 -9.54 -4.03
CA PHE A 89 6.44 -9.83 -3.03
C PHE A 89 7.35 -8.61 -2.81
N ALA A 90 8.05 -8.59 -1.66
CA ALA A 90 8.94 -7.49 -1.31
C ALA A 90 9.99 -7.24 -2.42
N ASP A 91 10.60 -8.31 -2.96
CA ASP A 91 11.60 -8.19 -4.02
C ASP A 91 11.04 -7.57 -5.31
N GLU A 92 9.80 -7.90 -5.67
CA GLU A 92 9.11 -7.34 -6.84
C GLU A 92 8.74 -5.86 -6.63
N PHE A 93 8.32 -5.51 -5.42
CA PHE A 93 7.96 -4.12 -5.09
C PHE A 93 9.19 -3.21 -5.04
N PHE A 94 10.31 -3.72 -4.52
CA PHE A 94 11.55 -2.98 -4.31
C PHE A 94 12.62 -3.23 -5.38
N ALA A 95 12.29 -3.89 -6.49
CA ALA A 95 13.21 -4.24 -7.58
C ALA A 95 14.07 -3.06 -8.08
N HIS A 96 13.51 -1.85 -8.05
CA HIS A 96 14.15 -0.62 -8.50
C HIS A 96 14.35 0.41 -7.37
N ALA A 97 14.35 -0.06 -6.13
CA ALA A 97 14.67 0.77 -4.98
C ALA A 97 16.19 0.96 -4.86
N GLU A 98 16.58 1.99 -4.11
CA GLU A 98 17.97 2.21 -3.75
C GLU A 98 18.55 0.97 -3.04
N PRO A 99 19.76 0.50 -3.38
CA PRO A 99 20.33 -0.74 -2.83
C PRO A 99 20.34 -0.80 -1.31
N LYS A 100 20.58 0.32 -0.64
CA LYS A 100 20.53 0.42 0.82
C LYS A 100 19.15 0.05 1.38
N ARG A 101 18.08 0.53 0.74
CA ARG A 101 16.70 0.17 1.13
C ARG A 101 16.39 -1.30 0.87
N ALA A 102 16.82 -1.83 -0.27
CA ALA A 102 16.63 -3.24 -0.59
C ALA A 102 17.35 -4.16 0.42
N TYR A 103 18.58 -3.80 0.80
CA TYR A 103 19.37 -4.51 1.82
C TYR A 103 18.72 -4.47 3.20
N ASP A 104 18.24 -3.31 3.63
CA ASP A 104 17.54 -3.14 4.92
C ASP A 104 16.29 -4.04 5.00
N ILE A 105 15.58 -4.20 3.88
CA ILE A 105 14.39 -5.07 3.80
C ILE A 105 14.82 -6.54 3.87
N TRP A 106 15.77 -6.96 3.04
CA TRP A 106 16.27 -8.35 3.04
C TRP A 106 16.77 -8.78 4.43
N HIS A 107 17.55 -7.91 5.09
CA HIS A 107 18.06 -8.18 6.42
C HIS A 107 16.96 -8.20 7.47
N TYR A 108 15.94 -7.35 7.35
CA TYR A 108 14.80 -7.38 8.26
C TYR A 108 14.02 -8.69 8.17
N TRP A 109 13.86 -9.27 6.99
CA TRP A 109 13.14 -10.55 6.82
C TRP A 109 13.98 -11.77 7.21
N ASP A 110 15.30 -11.76 7.00
CA ASP A 110 16.21 -12.87 7.34
C ASP A 110 16.52 -12.95 8.85
N THR A 111 16.50 -11.82 9.58
CA THR A 111 16.83 -11.81 11.02
C THR A 111 15.63 -11.89 11.96
N ASN A 112 14.39 -11.82 11.45
CA ASN A 112 13.18 -11.80 12.29
C ASN A 112 12.28 -13.04 12.15
N PHE A 113 12.76 -14.10 11.49
CA PHE A 113 12.11 -15.41 11.42
C PHE A 113 13.10 -16.54 11.71
#